data_AF-A0A496QMU2-F1
#
_entry.id   AF-A0A496QMU2-F1
#
_cell.length_a   1.000
_cell.length_b   1.000
_cell.length_c   1.000
_cell.angle_alpha   90.00
_cell.angle_beta   90.00
_cell.angle_gamma   90.00
#
_symmetry.space_group_name_H-M   'P 1'
#
loop_
_entity.id
_entity.type
_entity.pdbx_description
1 polymer ?
#
loop_
_entity_poly.entity_id
_entity_poly.type
_entity_poly.pdbx_seq_one_letter_code
_entity_poly.pdbx_strand_id
1 'polypeptide(L)'
;MIDGIGIKRWCSCGWGHPAMAVALELKEKNSNAPEDVERIKVFTFNHAWRLYQGIPETTEQAQFSVKWPMAALLIDGEAGPNQILEHRLGDHCIRNLAEKIESETCSGNA
;
A
#
# COMPACT_ATOMS: atom_id res chain seq x y z
N MET A 1 -11.35 -10.83 12.51
CA MET A 1 -11.87 -12.11 11.97
C MET A 1 -13.10 -12.45 12.78
N ILE A 2 -14.22 -12.75 12.13
CA ILE A 2 -15.44 -13.23 12.79
C ILE A 2 -15.63 -14.66 12.29
N ASP A 3 -15.49 -15.65 13.17
CA ASP A 3 -15.67 -17.07 12.82
C ASP A 3 -14.84 -17.53 11.60
N GLY A 4 -13.59 -17.07 11.49
CA GLY A 4 -12.71 -17.38 10.37
C GLY A 4 -12.92 -16.51 9.11
N ILE A 5 -13.91 -15.62 9.11
CA ILE A 5 -14.17 -14.68 8.02
C ILE A 5 -13.37 -13.39 8.22
N GLY A 6 -12.55 -13.04 7.22
CA GLY A 6 -11.82 -11.79 7.16
C GLY A 6 -12.66 -10.67 6.54
N ILE A 7 -12.83 -9.57 7.27
CA ILE A 7 -13.47 -8.35 6.75
C ILE A 7 -12.38 -7.39 6.31
N LYS A 8 -12.41 -7.00 5.03
CA LYS A 8 -11.43 -6.06 4.47
C LYS A 8 -11.71 -4.65 4.98
N ARG A 9 -10.68 -4.01 5.54
CA ARG A 9 -10.74 -2.60 5.96
C ARG A 9 -10.51 -1.63 4.80
N TRP A 10 -9.73 -2.04 3.81
CA TRP A 10 -9.35 -1.22 2.65
C TRP A 10 -9.66 -1.92 1.33
N CYS A 11 -9.91 -1.13 0.29
CA CYS A 11 -10.35 -1.56 -1.03
C CYS A 11 -9.21 -2.12 -1.92
N SER A 12 -8.43 -3.06 -1.39
CA SER A 12 -7.29 -3.68 -2.09
C SER A 12 -7.13 -5.15 -1.74
N CYS A 13 -6.10 -5.80 -2.30
CA CYS A 13 -5.69 -7.15 -1.95
C CYS A 13 -5.35 -7.24 -0.45
N GLY A 14 -5.95 -8.22 0.24
CA GLY A 14 -5.78 -8.39 1.69
C GLY A 14 -4.34 -8.67 2.12
N TRP A 15 -3.48 -9.15 1.21
CA TRP A 15 -2.06 -9.39 1.48
C TRP A 15 -1.27 -8.12 1.79
N GLY A 16 -1.71 -6.96 1.28
CA GLY A 16 -1.09 -5.66 1.59
C GLY A 16 -1.57 -5.05 2.92
N HIS A 17 -2.70 -5.51 3.46
CA HIS A 17 -3.35 -4.88 4.62
C HIS A 17 -2.48 -4.88 5.88
N PRO A 18 -1.74 -5.96 6.23
CA PRO A 18 -0.84 -5.92 7.38
C PRO A 18 0.22 -4.82 7.27
N ALA A 19 0.83 -4.65 6.09
CA ALA A 19 1.84 -3.62 5.86
C ALA A 19 1.24 -2.21 5.93
N MET A 20 0.02 -2.02 5.39
CA MET A 20 -0.71 -0.75 5.47
C MET A 20 -1.05 -0.36 6.92
N ALA A 21 -1.47 -1.34 7.74
CA ALA A 21 -1.77 -1.11 9.15
C ALA A 21 -0.55 -0.63 9.93
N VAL A 22 0.60 -1.29 9.73
CA VAL A 22 1.87 -0.89 10.38
C VAL A 22 2.35 0.47 9.88
N ALA A 23 2.23 0.76 8.58
CA ALA A 23 2.60 2.06 8.04
C ALA A 23 1.79 3.21 8.66
N LEU A 24 0.48 3.01 8.83
CA LEU A 24 -0.40 3.99 9.48
C LEU A 24 -0.01 4.19 10.96
N GLU A 25 0.23 3.11 11.69
CA GLU A 25 0.68 3.16 13.10
C GLU A 25 2.02 3.91 13.24
N LEU A 26 2.96 3.68 12.33
CA LEU A 26 4.25 4.38 12.33
C LEU A 26 4.12 5.86 11.98
N LYS A 27 3.23 6.23 11.05
CA LYS A 27 2.91 7.63 10.74
C LYS A 27 2.37 8.34 12.00
N GLU A 28 1.41 7.72 12.67
CA GLU A 28 0.78 8.28 13.89
C GLU A 28 1.79 8.43 15.03
N LYS A 29 2.63 7.41 15.28
CA LYS A 29 3.63 7.45 16.36
C LYS A 29 4.71 8.51 16.17
N ASN A 30 5.14 8.74 14.94
CA ASN A 30 6.26 9.63 14.66
C ASN A 30 5.82 11.04 14.21
N SER A 31 4.51 11.24 13.97
CA SER A 31 3.98 12.49 13.39
C SER A 31 4.68 12.89 12.08
N ASN A 32 5.14 11.92 11.31
CA ASN A 32 5.86 12.16 10.05
C ASN A 32 4.88 12.61 8.97
N ALA A 33 5.19 13.74 8.33
CA ALA A 33 4.49 14.14 7.13
C ALA A 33 4.89 13.19 5.98
N PRO A 34 3.95 12.71 5.15
CA PRO A 34 4.27 11.84 4.02
C PRO A 34 5.32 12.41 3.05
N GLU A 35 5.42 13.74 2.98
CA GLU A 35 6.37 14.47 2.16
C GLU A 35 7.83 14.26 2.64
N ASP A 36 8.02 14.08 3.94
CA ASP A 36 9.34 13.90 4.59
C ASP A 36 9.84 12.45 4.48
N VAL A 37 9.02 11.52 3.98
CA VAL A 37 9.40 10.12 3.83
C VAL A 37 10.41 9.99 2.70
N GLU A 38 11.64 9.55 3.01
CA GLU A 38 12.64 9.21 1.99
C GLU A 38 12.34 7.86 1.34
N ARG A 39 11.98 6.85 2.15
CA ARG A 39 11.79 5.46 1.70
C ARG A 39 10.93 4.66 2.65
N ILE A 40 10.14 3.72 2.11
CA ILE A 40 9.40 2.71 2.88
C ILE A 40 9.85 1.32 2.41
N LYS A 41 10.38 0.52 3.32
CA LYS A 41 10.79 -0.86 3.07
C LYS A 41 9.77 -1.83 3.63
N VAL A 42 9.15 -2.62 2.76
CA VAL A 42 8.14 -3.61 3.13
C VAL A 42 8.75 -5.00 3.13
N PHE A 43 8.87 -5.59 4.32
CA PHE A 43 9.27 -6.97 4.50
C PHE A 43 8.03 -7.86 4.44
N THR A 44 7.91 -8.65 3.38
CA THR A 44 6.73 -9.51 3.15
C THR A 44 7.09 -10.75 2.35
N PHE A 45 6.15 -11.68 2.23
CA PHE A 45 6.30 -12.86 1.38
C PHE A 45 6.18 -12.49 -0.10
N ASN A 46 6.85 -13.27 -0.95
CA ASN A 46 7.03 -12.97 -2.37
C ASN A 46 5.71 -12.71 -3.13
N HIS A 47 4.67 -13.52 -2.89
CA HIS A 47 3.38 -13.38 -3.58
C HIS A 47 2.63 -12.09 -3.24
N ALA A 48 2.78 -11.54 -2.03
CA ALA A 48 2.18 -10.26 -1.68
C ALA A 48 2.68 -9.14 -2.60
N TRP A 49 3.96 -9.17 -2.94
CA TRP A 49 4.60 -8.11 -3.72
C TRP A 49 4.51 -8.32 -5.24
N ARG A 50 4.57 -9.57 -5.71
CA ARG A 50 4.75 -9.85 -7.14
C ARG A 50 3.54 -9.57 -8.03
N LEU A 51 2.33 -9.44 -7.48
CA LEU A 51 1.10 -9.25 -8.28
C LEU A 51 1.14 -7.97 -9.13
N TYR A 52 1.63 -6.87 -8.56
CA TYR A 52 1.90 -5.64 -9.32
C TYR A 52 2.90 -4.73 -8.56
N GLN A 53 3.94 -4.27 -9.25
CA GLN A 53 5.07 -3.53 -8.64
C GLN A 53 5.24 -2.09 -9.18
N GLY A 54 4.49 -1.75 -10.25
CA GLY A 54 4.54 -0.44 -10.90
C GLY A 54 3.69 0.63 -10.20
N ILE A 55 3.55 1.76 -10.88
CA ILE A 55 2.56 2.79 -10.56
C ILE A 55 1.32 2.54 -11.41
N PRO A 56 0.15 2.32 -10.79
CA PRO A 56 -1.03 1.83 -11.51
C PRO A 56 -1.60 2.86 -12.48
N GLU A 57 -2.11 2.36 -13.60
CA GLU A 57 -2.88 3.09 -14.61
C GLU A 57 -4.33 2.59 -14.71
N THR A 58 -4.65 1.47 -14.04
CA THR A 58 -6.00 0.90 -13.97
C THR A 58 -6.38 0.56 -12.54
N THR A 59 -7.69 0.45 -12.26
CA THR A 59 -8.21 0.04 -10.95
C THR A 59 -7.68 -1.32 -10.51
N GLU A 60 -7.53 -2.30 -11.41
CA GLU A 60 -7.01 -3.64 -11.08
C GLU A 60 -5.56 -3.56 -10.62
N GLN A 61 -4.73 -2.78 -11.33
CA GLN A 61 -3.34 -2.58 -10.93
C GLN A 61 -3.25 -1.93 -9.55
N ALA A 62 -4.11 -0.94 -9.26
CA ALA A 62 -4.18 -0.31 -7.95
C ALA A 62 -4.61 -1.29 -6.84
N GLN A 63 -5.60 -2.15 -7.10
CA GLN A 63 -6.09 -3.15 -6.15
C GLN A 63 -5.06 -4.25 -5.83
N PHE A 64 -4.23 -4.65 -6.81
CA PHE A 64 -3.24 -5.71 -6.66
C PHE A 64 -1.82 -5.21 -6.39
N SER A 65 -1.62 -3.89 -6.31
CA SER A 65 -0.42 -3.27 -5.77
C SER A 65 -0.45 -3.28 -4.23
N VAL A 66 0.71 -3.49 -3.59
CA VAL A 66 0.91 -3.12 -2.18
C VAL A 66 1.23 -1.63 -2.04
N LYS A 67 1.91 -1.07 -3.03
CA LYS A 67 2.47 0.30 -3.02
C LYS A 67 1.36 1.34 -3.05
N TRP A 68 0.47 1.25 -4.03
CA TRP A 68 -0.56 2.26 -4.26
C TRP A 68 -1.53 2.44 -3.07
N PRO A 69 -2.22 1.40 -2.57
CA PRO A 69 -3.17 1.57 -1.47
C PRO A 69 -2.48 2.03 -0.18
N MET A 70 -1.20 1.65 0.05
CA MET A 70 -0.42 2.13 1.19
C MET A 70 -0.10 3.62 1.05
N ALA A 71 0.37 4.06 -0.12
CA ALA A 71 0.64 5.48 -0.36
C ALA A 71 -0.62 6.32 -0.23
N ALA A 72 -1.74 5.87 -0.81
CA ALA A 72 -3.02 6.55 -0.71
C ALA A 72 -3.49 6.66 0.75
N LEU A 73 -3.36 5.58 1.53
CA LEU A 73 -3.68 5.59 2.96
C LEU A 73 -2.83 6.61 3.74
N LEU A 74 -1.54 6.71 3.44
CA LEU A 74 -0.65 7.64 4.13
C LEU A 74 -0.91 9.10 3.75
N ILE A 75 -1.31 9.38 2.51
CA ILE A 75 -1.63 10.73 2.03
C ILE A 75 -3.04 11.15 2.46
N ASP A 76 -4.05 10.38 2.09
CA ASP A 76 -5.46 10.75 2.25
C ASP A 76 -6.03 10.35 3.63
N GLY A 77 -5.34 9.48 4.37
CA GLY A 77 -5.88 8.87 5.60
C GLY A 77 -6.89 7.74 5.34
N GLU A 78 -7.14 7.40 4.07
CA GLU A 78 -8.08 6.38 3.63
C GLU A 78 -7.53 5.61 2.40
N ALA A 79 -7.97 4.37 2.23
CA ALA A 79 -7.77 3.61 0.99
C ALA A 79 -9.09 2.91 0.59
N GLY A 80 -10.10 3.75 0.30
CA GLY A 80 -11.44 3.35 -0.13
C GLY A 80 -11.59 3.36 -1.65
N PRO A 81 -12.81 3.24 -2.20
CA PRO A 81 -13.05 3.22 -3.64
C PRO A 81 -12.50 4.48 -4.34
N ASN A 82 -12.63 5.65 -3.71
CA ASN A 82 -12.13 6.90 -4.27
C ASN A 82 -10.61 6.90 -4.46
N GLN A 83 -9.86 6.18 -3.62
CA GLN A 83 -8.41 6.10 -3.74
C GLN A 83 -7.92 5.06 -4.75
N ILE A 84 -8.78 4.12 -5.14
CA ILE A 84 -8.40 2.95 -5.92
C ILE A 84 -8.88 3.04 -7.38
N LEU A 85 -9.98 3.78 -7.63
CA LEU A 85 -10.54 3.98 -8.96
C LEU A 85 -9.71 4.96 -9.81
N GLU A 86 -9.86 4.87 -11.14
CA GLU A 86 -9.00 5.52 -12.14
C GLU A 86 -8.80 7.03 -11.91
N HIS A 87 -9.84 7.73 -11.45
CA HIS A 87 -9.80 9.18 -11.26
C HIS A 87 -8.74 9.65 -10.26
N ARG A 88 -8.30 8.79 -9.33
CA ARG A 88 -7.25 9.14 -8.36
C ARG A 88 -5.84 8.79 -8.85
N LEU A 89 -5.70 7.93 -9.86
CA LEU A 89 -4.39 7.38 -10.26
C LEU A 89 -3.40 8.42 -10.82
N GLY A 90 -3.91 9.60 -11.19
CA GLY A 90 -3.12 10.75 -11.63
C GLY A 90 -2.55 11.63 -10.50
N ASP A 91 -2.87 11.38 -9.23
CA ASP A 91 -2.40 12.22 -8.12
C ASP A 91 -0.89 12.14 -7.91
N HIS A 92 -0.20 13.28 -8.05
CA HIS A 92 1.26 13.34 -7.95
C HIS A 92 1.78 13.00 -6.54
N CYS A 93 1.05 13.36 -5.48
CA CYS A 93 1.50 13.07 -4.12
C CYS A 93 1.48 11.56 -3.83
N ILE A 94 0.41 10.87 -4.23
CA ILE A 94 0.30 9.41 -4.07
C ILE A 94 1.33 8.71 -4.96
N ARG A 95 1.50 9.13 -6.22
CA ARG A 95 2.51 8.56 -7.13
C ARG A 95 3.92 8.69 -6.55
N ASN A 96 4.29 9.90 -6.13
CA ASN A 96 5.62 10.17 -5.57
C ASN A 96 5.90 9.33 -4.32
N LEU A 97 4.92 9.17 -3.43
CA LEU A 97 5.10 8.33 -2.25
C LEU A 97 5.16 6.84 -2.62
N ALA A 98 4.29 6.38 -3.54
CA ALA A 98 4.27 5.00 -4.00
C ALA A 98 5.61 4.57 -4.63
N GLU A 99 6.28 5.46 -5.35
CA GLU A 99 7.62 5.18 -5.91
C GLU A 99 8.68 4.90 -4.85
N LYS A 100 8.54 5.47 -3.66
CA LYS A 100 9.45 5.29 -2.52
C LYS A 100 9.21 3.98 -1.73
N ILE A 101 8.18 3.20 -2.10
CA ILE A 101 7.83 1.94 -1.45
C ILE A 101 8.49 0.79 -2.20
N GLU A 102 9.35 0.05 -1.51
CA GLU A 102 10.07 -1.10 -2.06
C GLU A 102 9.89 -2.34 -1.17
N SER A 103 9.94 -3.53 -1.78
CA SER A 103 10.02 -4.77 -0.99
C SER A 103 11.45 -5.08 -0.65
N GLU A 104 11.67 -5.52 0.58
CA GLU A 104 12.87 -6.23 0.96
C GLU A 104 12.48 -7.69 1.21
N THR A 105 12.72 -8.56 0.23
CA THR A 105 12.45 -9.99 0.39
C THR A 105 13.62 -10.63 1.13
N CYS A 106 13.35 -11.36 2.22
CA CYS A 106 14.31 -12.34 2.71
C CYS A 106 14.57 -13.35 1.58
N SER A 107 15.83 -13.47 1.18
CA SER A 107 16.35 -14.49 0.26
C SER A 107 16.24 -15.89 0.89
N GLY A 108 15.01 -16.38 1.05
CA GLY A 108 14.72 -17.78 1.28
C GLY A 108 14.52 -18.44 -0.09
N ASN A 109 15.45 -19.33 -0.45
CA ASN A 109 15.38 -20.13 -1.67
C ASN A 109 13.97 -20.71 -1.87
N ALA A 110 13.39 -20.41 -3.03
CA ALA A 110 12.32 -21.22 -3.60
C ALA A 110 12.89 -22.58 -4.04
#